data_AF-R8Z1G3-F1
#
_entry.id   AF-R8Z1G3-F1
#
_cell.length_a   1.000
_cell.length_b   1.000
_cell.length_c   1.000
_cell.angle_alpha   90.00
_cell.angle_beta   90.00
_cell.angle_gamma   90.00
#
_symmetry.space_group_name_H-M   'P 1'
#
loop_
_entity.id
_entity.type
_entity.pdbx_description
1 polymer ?
#
loop_
_entity_poly.entity_id
_entity_poly.type
_entity_poly.pdbx_seq_one_letter_code
_entity_poly.pdbx_strand_id
1 'polypeptide(L)'
;MKLFIKIILSLVFVFLILLVVTSSFNLQSQVFKLLHPNWVELEDYEILDYNVYCKRKYWRRGMDRSARGDIKYQYTYQNKVYKAEEKDFLVVYRLMISENCDEMKDQNVYIFNKIKKSNELKVFISPDIKKSKILITKKGLSFRNSWMISFVLEIQLIFLVLIGLIIYLTITSKK
;
A
#
# COMPACT_ATOMS: atom_id res chain seq x y z
N MET A 1 14.46 -11.00 -33.20
CA MET A 1 13.03 -11.20 -32.83
C MET A 1 12.83 -12.16 -31.66
N LYS A 2 13.30 -13.42 -31.72
CA LYS A 2 13.12 -14.41 -30.61
C LYS A 2 13.75 -13.98 -29.28
N LEU A 3 14.94 -13.38 -29.29
CA LEU A 3 15.60 -12.87 -28.08
C LEU A 3 14.81 -11.71 -27.44
N PHE A 4 14.32 -10.79 -28.27
CA PHE A 4 13.52 -9.64 -27.84
C PHE A 4 12.21 -10.08 -27.17
N ILE A 5 11.51 -11.06 -27.76
CA ILE A 5 10.30 -11.65 -27.15
C ILE A 5 10.63 -12.31 -25.80
N LYS A 6 11.74 -13.05 -25.70
CA LYS A 6 12.17 -13.65 -24.43
C LYS A 6 12.46 -12.62 -23.35
N ILE A 7 13.12 -11.51 -23.70
CA ILE A 7 13.39 -10.40 -22.79
C ILE A 7 12.08 -9.77 -22.31
N ILE A 8 11.16 -9.48 -23.23
CA ILE A 8 9.83 -8.94 -22.88
C ILE A 8 9.09 -9.88 -21.94
N LEU A 9 9.04 -11.18 -22.24
CA LEU A 9 8.36 -12.15 -21.39
C LEU A 9 8.99 -12.23 -19.99
N SER A 10 10.31 -12.17 -19.90
CA SER A 10 11.01 -12.13 -18.61
C SER A 10 10.67 -10.87 -17.81
N LEU A 11 10.65 -9.70 -18.45
CA LEU A 11 10.28 -8.44 -17.81
C LEU A 11 8.82 -8.46 -17.34
N VAL A 12 7.90 -8.98 -18.15
CA VAL A 12 6.49 -9.17 -17.78
C VAL A 12 6.38 -10.11 -16.58
N PHE A 13 7.14 -11.21 -16.57
CA PHE A 13 7.13 -12.15 -15.46
C PHE A 13 7.64 -11.51 -14.15
N VAL A 14 8.75 -10.77 -14.19
CA VAL A 14 9.27 -10.03 -13.04
C VAL A 14 8.26 -8.99 -12.56
N PHE A 15 7.62 -8.28 -13.49
CA PHE A 15 6.56 -7.33 -13.17
C PHE A 15 5.41 -8.01 -12.43
N LEU A 16 4.90 -9.14 -12.93
CA LEU A 16 3.84 -9.92 -12.28
C LEU A 16 4.22 -10.38 -10.86
N ILE A 17 5.47 -10.82 -10.65
CA ILE A 17 5.95 -11.19 -9.30
C ILE A 17 5.90 -9.97 -8.37
N LEU A 18 6.42 -8.82 -8.83
CA LEU A 18 6.36 -7.58 -8.06
C LEU A 18 4.92 -7.18 -7.73
N LEU A 19 3.95 -7.42 -8.62
CA LEU A 19 2.53 -7.19 -8.34
C LEU A 19 2.05 -8.03 -7.15
N VAL A 20 2.34 -9.33 -7.17
CA VAL A 20 1.89 -10.26 -6.13
C VAL A 20 2.52 -9.90 -4.79
N VAL A 21 3.83 -9.65 -4.77
CA VAL A 21 4.56 -9.28 -3.55
C VAL A 21 4.05 -7.96 -2.98
N THR A 22 3.92 -6.92 -3.80
CA THR A 22 3.44 -5.60 -3.33
C THR A 22 1.98 -5.62 -2.88
N SER A 23 1.20 -6.59 -3.33
CA SER A 23 -0.22 -6.72 -2.96
C SER A 23 -0.46 -7.57 -1.71
N SER A 24 0.57 -8.14 -1.06
CA SER A 24 0.40 -8.94 0.15
C SER A 24 1.38 -8.52 1.25
N PHE A 25 0.84 -8.05 2.38
CA PHE A 25 1.65 -7.71 3.55
C PHE A 25 2.51 -8.88 4.05
N ASN A 26 1.95 -10.10 4.09
CA ASN A 26 2.72 -11.27 4.47
C ASN A 26 3.91 -11.54 3.54
N LEU A 27 3.74 -11.41 2.21
CA LEU A 27 4.86 -11.57 1.28
C LEU A 27 5.89 -10.45 1.45
N GLN A 28 5.46 -9.20 1.64
CA GLN A 28 6.38 -8.09 1.95
C GLN A 28 7.19 -8.38 3.22
N SER A 29 6.54 -8.90 4.27
CA SER A 29 7.20 -9.27 5.52
C SER A 29 8.20 -10.43 5.34
N GLN A 30 7.83 -11.46 4.58
CA GLN A 30 8.73 -12.58 4.28
C GLN A 30 9.96 -12.13 3.46
N VAL A 31 9.75 -11.32 2.42
CA VAL A 31 10.85 -10.74 1.63
C VAL A 31 11.74 -9.85 2.52
N PHE A 32 11.14 -9.08 3.43
CA PHE A 32 11.92 -8.29 4.39
C PHE A 32 12.82 -9.18 5.25
N LYS A 33 12.27 -10.24 5.87
CA LYS A 33 13.04 -11.19 6.69
C LYS A 33 14.17 -11.85 5.90
N LEU A 34 13.92 -12.20 4.65
CA LEU A 34 14.92 -12.79 3.75
C LEU A 34 16.08 -11.83 3.46
N LEU A 35 15.78 -10.56 3.20
CA LEU A 35 16.79 -9.54 2.87
C LEU A 35 17.51 -8.97 4.11
N HIS A 36 16.95 -9.19 5.30
CA HIS A 36 17.44 -8.63 6.56
C HIS A 36 17.59 -9.72 7.64
N PRO A 37 18.44 -10.73 7.43
CA PRO A 37 18.56 -11.88 8.33
C PRO A 37 19.03 -11.52 9.75
N ASN A 38 19.76 -10.41 9.89
CA ASN A 38 20.29 -9.95 11.17
C ASN A 38 19.27 -9.16 12.01
N TRP A 39 18.05 -8.96 11.50
CA TRP A 39 17.03 -8.22 12.24
C TRP A 39 16.29 -9.15 13.20
N VAL A 40 16.14 -8.70 14.44
CA VAL A 40 15.53 -9.47 15.52
C VAL A 40 14.10 -8.99 15.72
N GLU A 41 13.18 -9.93 15.84
CA GLU A 41 11.77 -9.66 16.16
C GLU A 41 11.65 -9.33 17.65
N LEU A 42 10.93 -8.25 17.99
CA LEU A 42 10.66 -7.85 19.37
C LEU A 42 9.25 -8.29 19.77
N GLU A 43 9.14 -8.89 20.95
CA GLU A 43 7.85 -9.33 21.53
C GLU A 43 7.11 -8.16 22.19
N ASP A 44 7.85 -7.30 22.91
CA ASP A 44 7.28 -6.20 23.68
C ASP A 44 7.35 -4.87 22.92
N TYR A 45 6.21 -4.42 22.40
CA TYR A 45 6.03 -3.10 21.83
C TYR A 45 4.62 -2.58 22.08
N GLU A 46 4.47 -1.25 22.03
CA GLU A 46 3.19 -0.59 22.18
C GLU A 46 3.00 0.44 21.07
N ILE A 47 1.81 0.46 20.47
CA ILE A 47 1.43 1.49 19.50
C ILE A 47 0.95 2.73 20.26
N LEU A 48 1.69 3.83 20.11
CA LEU A 48 1.41 5.10 20.77
C LEU A 48 0.35 5.91 20.04
N ASP A 49 0.46 5.99 18.71
CA ASP A 49 -0.38 6.86 17.90
C ASP A 49 -0.48 6.33 16.46
N TYR A 50 -1.58 6.67 15.80
CA TYR A 50 -1.83 6.36 14.41
C TYR A 50 -2.58 7.51 13.74
N ASN A 51 -1.88 8.25 12.88
CA ASN A 51 -2.43 9.43 12.23
C ASN A 51 -2.66 9.16 10.75
N VAL A 52 -3.88 9.46 10.27
CA VAL A 52 -4.26 9.23 8.87
C VAL A 52 -4.51 10.56 8.16
N TYR A 53 -3.84 10.76 7.03
CA TYR A 53 -3.98 11.94 6.20
C TYR A 53 -4.17 11.56 4.73
N CYS A 54 -4.78 12.46 3.97
CA CYS A 54 -4.87 12.29 2.52
C CYS A 54 -3.68 12.93 1.85
N LYS A 55 -3.10 12.20 0.88
CA LYS A 55 -2.02 12.73 0.05
C LYS A 55 -2.54 13.10 -1.33
N ARG A 56 -2.46 14.40 -1.64
CA ARG A 56 -2.61 14.92 -3.00
C ARG A 56 -1.27 14.79 -3.74
N LYS A 57 -1.29 14.35 -5.00
CA LYS A 57 -0.10 14.49 -5.87
C LYS A 57 -0.05 15.95 -6.33
N TYR A 58 0.99 16.68 -5.91
CA TYR A 58 1.19 18.12 -6.18
C TYR A 58 1.10 18.53 -7.67
N TRP A 59 1.27 17.58 -8.59
CA TRP A 59 1.34 17.85 -10.04
C TRP A 59 0.04 17.58 -10.83
N ARG A 60 -1.08 17.31 -10.18
CA ARG A 60 -2.39 17.25 -10.85
C ARG A 60 -3.45 17.91 -9.96
N ARG A 61 -4.03 19.04 -10.41
CA ARG A 61 -5.30 19.52 -9.86
C ARG A 61 -6.31 18.40 -10.00
N GLY A 62 -6.86 17.91 -8.89
CA GLY A 62 -7.93 16.91 -8.89
C GLY A 62 -7.66 15.71 -8.00
N MET A 63 -8.63 15.48 -7.10
CA MET A 63 -8.92 14.27 -6.33
C MET A 63 -7.79 13.61 -5.52
N ASP A 64 -8.02 13.42 -4.23
CA ASP A 64 -7.14 12.68 -3.32
C ASP A 64 -6.97 11.22 -3.79
N ARG A 65 -5.72 10.78 -4.03
CA ARG A 65 -5.45 9.46 -4.62
C ARG A 65 -5.24 8.35 -3.59
N SER A 66 -4.95 8.73 -2.34
CA SER A 66 -4.73 7.78 -1.25
C SER A 66 -4.90 8.42 0.11
N ALA A 67 -5.41 7.66 1.07
CA ALA A 67 -5.24 7.92 2.50
C ALA A 67 -4.04 7.13 3.03
N ARG A 68 -3.19 7.79 3.82
CA ARG A 68 -1.94 7.26 4.33
C ARG A 68 -1.92 7.36 5.84
N GLY A 69 -1.57 6.26 6.50
CA GLY A 69 -1.47 6.19 7.95
C GLY A 69 -0.01 6.11 8.37
N ASP A 70 0.41 7.07 9.19
CA ASP A 70 1.69 7.07 9.88
C ASP A 70 1.49 6.45 11.27
N ILE A 71 2.42 5.59 11.68
CA ILE A 71 2.36 4.89 12.96
C ILE A 71 3.51 5.31 13.86
N LYS A 72 3.19 5.60 15.13
CA LYS A 72 4.18 5.80 16.18
C LYS A 72 4.09 4.67 17.17
N TYR A 73 5.23 4.11 17.52
CA TYR A 73 5.30 2.98 18.44
C TYR A 73 6.50 3.13 19.37
N GLN A 74 6.38 2.51 20.53
CA GLN A 74 7.48 2.33 21.47
C GLN A 74 7.82 0.85 21.61
N TYR A 75 9.08 0.57 21.89
CA TYR A 75 9.57 -0.79 22.08
C TYR A 75 10.72 -0.79 23.08
N THR A 76 10.90 -1.92 23.77
CA THR A 76 11.98 -2.11 24.71
C THR A 76 13.08 -2.98 24.09
N TYR A 77 14.33 -2.52 24.17
CA TYR A 77 15.49 -3.29 23.74
C TYR A 77 16.67 -3.01 24.68
N GLN A 78 17.33 -4.07 25.16
CA GLN A 78 18.44 -3.95 26.12
C GLN A 78 18.08 -3.08 27.35
N ASN A 79 16.90 -3.31 27.93
CA ASN A 79 16.34 -2.57 29.07
C ASN A 79 16.18 -1.05 28.86
N LYS A 80 16.15 -0.59 27.60
CA LYS A 80 15.89 0.80 27.24
C LYS A 80 14.65 0.90 26.37
N VAL A 81 13.84 1.92 26.65
CA VAL A 81 12.64 2.23 25.87
C VAL A 81 13.01 3.17 24.74
N TYR A 82 12.60 2.82 23.53
CA TYR A 82 12.79 3.62 22.33
C TYR A 82 11.44 3.99 21.73
N LYS A 83 11.39 5.11 21.01
CA LYS A 83 10.23 5.53 20.23
C LYS A 83 10.64 5.65 18.77
N ALA A 84 9.77 5.18 17.89
CA ALA A 84 9.96 5.26 16.46
C ALA A 84 8.66 5.66 15.76
N GLU A 85 8.81 6.22 14.57
CA GLU A 85 7.72 6.60 13.69
C GLU A 85 7.97 6.01 12.31
N GLU A 86 6.98 5.31 11.77
CA GLU A 86 7.01 4.81 10.40
C GLU A 86 5.94 5.52 9.58
N LYS A 87 6.41 6.30 8.60
CA LYS A 87 5.56 7.05 7.67
C LYS A 87 5.07 6.15 6.55
N ASP A 88 3.89 6.46 6.02
CA ASP A 88 3.24 5.68 4.97
C ASP A 88 3.08 4.19 5.34
N PHE A 89 2.99 3.85 6.63
CA PHE A 89 2.93 2.48 7.14
C PHE A 89 1.78 1.68 6.54
N LEU A 90 0.61 2.31 6.41
CA LEU A 90 -0.54 1.74 5.71
C LEU A 90 -1.08 2.75 4.71
N VAL A 91 -1.09 2.37 3.44
CA VAL A 91 -1.64 3.19 2.36
C VAL A 91 -2.91 2.54 1.85
N VAL A 92 -4.00 3.31 1.77
CA VAL A 92 -5.25 2.93 1.11
C VAL A 92 -5.37 3.76 -0.15
N TYR A 93 -5.29 3.12 -1.32
CA TYR A 93 -5.47 3.79 -2.59
C TYR A 93 -6.95 3.94 -2.91
N ARG A 94 -7.28 5.05 -3.59
CA ARG A 94 -8.61 5.30 -4.14
C ARG A 94 -8.94 4.20 -5.14
N LEU A 95 -10.06 3.51 -4.96
CA LEU A 95 -10.47 2.42 -5.85
C LEU A 95 -11.43 2.89 -6.95
N MET A 96 -12.31 3.83 -6.61
CA MET A 96 -13.33 4.37 -7.50
C MET A 96 -13.17 5.88 -7.67
N ILE A 97 -13.54 6.41 -8.84
CA ILE A 97 -13.48 7.85 -9.10
C ILE A 97 -14.39 8.64 -8.13
N SER A 98 -15.54 8.07 -7.76
CA SER A 98 -16.53 8.67 -6.85
C SER A 98 -16.12 8.69 -5.38
N GLU A 99 -15.15 7.87 -4.99
CA GLU A 99 -14.73 7.74 -3.59
C GLU A 99 -14.06 9.03 -3.10
N ASN A 100 -14.35 9.45 -1.87
CA ASN A 100 -13.79 10.67 -1.31
C ASN A 100 -12.62 10.38 -0.33
N CYS A 101 -11.98 11.43 0.16
CA CYS A 101 -10.83 11.31 1.07
C CYS A 101 -11.23 10.72 2.43
N ASP A 102 -12.38 11.12 2.97
CA ASP A 102 -12.79 10.72 4.31
C ASP A 102 -13.21 9.25 4.34
N GLU A 103 -13.90 8.75 3.31
CA GLU A 103 -14.17 7.33 3.10
C GLU A 103 -12.88 6.50 3.10
N MET A 104 -11.83 6.98 2.41
CA MET A 104 -10.54 6.29 2.40
C MET A 104 -9.85 6.32 3.77
N LYS A 105 -9.98 7.41 4.54
CA LYS A 105 -9.44 7.51 5.90
C LYS A 105 -10.15 6.54 6.83
N ASP A 106 -11.47 6.49 6.79
CA ASP A 106 -12.29 5.59 7.61
C ASP A 106 -11.92 4.13 7.35
N GLN A 107 -11.75 3.77 6.08
CA GLN A 107 -11.30 2.43 5.70
C GLN A 107 -9.86 2.15 6.13
N ASN A 108 -8.96 3.13 6.05
CA ASN A 108 -7.59 3.01 6.52
C ASN A 108 -7.56 2.72 8.03
N VAL A 109 -8.28 3.50 8.84
CA VAL A 109 -8.45 3.28 10.28
C VAL A 109 -9.10 1.93 10.57
N TYR A 110 -10.13 1.55 9.83
CA TYR A 110 -10.79 0.24 9.97
C TYR A 110 -9.82 -0.92 9.72
N ILE A 111 -9.02 -0.87 8.64
CA ILE A 111 -8.02 -1.89 8.34
C ILE A 111 -6.96 -1.95 9.43
N PHE A 112 -6.45 -0.79 9.88
CA PHE A 112 -5.47 -0.72 10.95
C PHE A 112 -6.00 -1.33 12.26
N ASN A 113 -7.21 -0.96 12.68
CA ASN A 113 -7.84 -1.51 13.87
C ASN A 113 -8.05 -3.03 13.77
N LYS A 114 -8.39 -3.54 12.58
CA LYS A 114 -8.50 -4.98 12.34
C LYS A 114 -7.15 -5.69 12.52
N ILE A 115 -6.08 -5.14 11.93
CA ILE A 115 -4.71 -5.66 12.02
C ILE A 115 -4.18 -5.63 13.47
N LYS A 116 -4.47 -4.54 14.20
CA LYS A 116 -4.11 -4.41 15.62
C LYS A 116 -4.82 -5.46 16.47
N LYS A 117 -6.13 -5.65 16.27
CA LYS A 117 -6.94 -6.65 17.01
C LYS A 117 -6.52 -8.10 16.71
N SER A 118 -6.05 -8.40 15.50
CA SER A 118 -5.61 -9.74 15.10
C SER A 118 -4.16 -10.06 15.48
N ASN A 119 -3.45 -9.14 16.16
CA ASN A 119 -2.03 -9.26 16.47
C ASN A 119 -1.16 -9.54 15.23
N GLU A 120 -1.51 -8.92 14.10
CA GLU A 120 -0.82 -9.07 12.82
C GLU A 120 0.25 -7.99 12.59
N LEU A 121 0.79 -7.45 13.69
CA LEU A 121 1.87 -6.46 13.70
C LEU A 121 3.10 -7.08 14.36
N LYS A 122 4.27 -6.84 13.78
CA LYS A 122 5.55 -7.30 14.32
C LYS A 122 6.59 -6.21 14.19
N VAL A 123 7.29 -5.92 15.29
CA VAL A 123 8.39 -4.96 15.31
C VAL A 123 9.70 -5.71 15.18
N PHE A 124 10.58 -5.21 14.31
CA PHE A 124 11.93 -5.73 14.12
C PHE A 124 12.94 -4.65 14.45
N ILE A 125 14.09 -5.05 15.00
CA ILE A 125 15.23 -4.16 15.26
C ILE A 125 16.48 -4.70 14.58
N SER A 126 17.27 -3.82 13.99
CA SER A 126 18.65 -4.08 13.59
C SER A 126 19.59 -3.73 14.76
N PRO A 127 20.25 -4.72 15.39
CA PRO A 127 21.22 -4.45 16.46
C PRO A 127 22.37 -3.54 15.96
N ASP A 128 22.79 -3.75 14.71
CA ASP A 128 23.95 -3.07 14.11
C ASP A 128 23.69 -1.58 13.84
N ILE A 129 22.49 -1.26 13.32
CA ILE A 129 22.17 0.10 12.82
C ILE A 129 21.26 0.86 13.81
N LYS A 130 20.82 0.23 14.90
CA LYS A 130 19.88 0.79 15.88
C LYS A 130 18.60 1.34 15.25
N LYS A 131 18.18 0.74 14.14
CA LYS A 131 16.93 1.06 13.45
C LYS A 131 15.89 0.01 13.79
N SER A 132 14.64 0.44 13.90
CA SER A 132 13.51 -0.46 14.00
C SER A 132 12.58 -0.27 12.80
N LYS A 133 11.73 -1.28 12.58
CA LYS A 133 10.69 -1.27 11.56
C LYS A 133 9.50 -2.08 12.05
N ILE A 134 8.29 -1.58 11.83
CA ILE A 134 7.07 -2.31 12.13
C ILE A 134 6.46 -2.84 10.83
N LEU A 135 6.10 -4.11 10.82
CA LEU A 135 5.58 -4.79 9.64
C LEU A 135 4.21 -5.39 9.92
N ILE A 136 3.37 -5.34 8.90
CA ILE A 136 2.08 -6.05 8.88
C ILE A 136 2.35 -7.48 8.41
N THR A 137 1.93 -8.48 9.19
CA THR A 137 2.07 -9.91 8.84
C THR A 137 0.75 -10.57 8.50
N LYS A 138 -0.28 -9.75 8.24
CA LYS A 138 -1.59 -10.20 7.81
C LYS A 138 -1.52 -11.07 6.57
N LYS A 139 -2.15 -12.25 6.65
CA LYS A 139 -2.25 -13.18 5.51
C LYS A 139 -3.32 -12.71 4.52
N GLY A 140 -3.08 -12.99 3.24
CA GLY A 140 -3.98 -12.65 2.15
C GLY A 140 -3.51 -11.47 1.30
N LEU A 141 -4.30 -11.17 0.28
CA LEU A 141 -4.07 -10.05 -0.62
C LEU A 141 -4.75 -8.79 -0.09
N SER A 142 -3.98 -7.72 0.01
CA SER A 142 -4.39 -6.36 0.26
C SER A 142 -4.22 -5.56 -1.03
N PHE A 143 -4.96 -5.95 -2.08
CA PHE A 143 -4.91 -5.28 -3.40
C PHE A 143 -5.09 -3.78 -3.26
N ARG A 144 -5.95 -3.37 -2.30
CA ARG A 144 -6.23 -1.98 -1.95
C ARG A 144 -5.03 -1.13 -1.54
N ASN A 145 -4.01 -1.80 -1.03
CA ASN A 145 -2.84 -1.19 -0.43
C ASN A 145 -1.64 -1.22 -1.39
N SER A 146 -1.80 -1.81 -2.56
CA SER A 146 -0.81 -1.75 -3.64
C SER A 146 -1.01 -0.49 -4.48
N TRP A 147 0.09 0.14 -4.91
CA TRP A 147 0.00 1.28 -5.84
C TRP A 147 -0.80 0.92 -7.08
N MET A 148 -0.80 -0.35 -7.46
CA MET A 148 -1.35 -0.87 -8.71
C MET A 148 -2.81 -0.50 -8.98
N ILE A 149 -3.58 -0.20 -7.94
CA ILE A 149 -4.92 0.36 -8.10
C ILE A 149 -4.95 1.67 -8.85
N SER A 150 -3.86 2.43 -8.83
CA SER A 150 -3.72 3.61 -9.66
C SER A 150 -3.94 3.27 -11.14
N PHE A 151 -3.54 2.09 -11.62
CA PHE A 151 -3.83 1.64 -12.99
C PHE A 151 -5.31 1.34 -13.21
N VAL A 152 -5.97 0.71 -12.23
CA VAL A 152 -7.42 0.43 -12.29
C VAL A 152 -8.22 1.73 -12.40
N LEU A 153 -7.84 2.77 -11.65
CA LEU A 153 -8.46 4.09 -11.75
C LEU A 153 -8.30 4.73 -13.13
N GLU A 154 -7.09 4.66 -13.71
CA GLU A 154 -6.85 5.23 -15.05
C GLU A 154 -7.65 4.46 -16.12
N ILE A 155 -7.77 3.13 -15.99
CA ILE A 155 -8.62 2.30 -16.86
C ILE A 155 -10.09 2.70 -16.76
N GLN A 156 -10.62 2.94 -15.55
CA GLN A 156 -12.00 3.43 -15.36
C GLN A 156 -12.24 4.75 -16.08
N LEU A 157 -11.26 5.67 -16.04
CA LEU A 157 -11.36 6.96 -16.70
C LEU A 157 -11.39 6.82 -18.23
N ILE A 158 -10.59 5.90 -18.80
CA ILE A 158 -10.63 5.60 -20.24
C ILE A 158 -12.02 5.07 -20.63
N PHE A 159 -12.59 4.13 -19.86
CA PHE A 159 -13.94 3.62 -20.13
C PHE A 159 -15.01 4.70 -20.08
N LEU A 160 -14.95 5.61 -19.11
CA LEU A 160 -15.89 6.74 -19.03
C LEU A 160 -15.83 7.64 -20.27
N VAL A 161 -14.62 7.93 -20.77
CA VAL A 161 -14.44 8.71 -22.00
C VAL A 161 -15.02 7.98 -23.20
N LEU A 162 -14.75 6.66 -23.34
CA LEU A 162 -15.30 5.86 -24.44
C LEU A 162 -16.82 5.81 -24.42
N ILE A 163 -17.43 5.63 -23.24
CA ILE A 163 -18.89 5.65 -23.07
C ILE A 163 -19.45 7.02 -23.48
N GLY A 164 -18.83 8.11 -23.03
CA GLY A 164 -19.24 9.46 -23.40
C GLY A 164 -19.17 9.71 -24.91
N LEU A 165 -18.12 9.23 -25.58
CA LEU A 165 -17.96 9.32 -27.03
C LEU A 165 -19.04 8.51 -27.78
N ILE A 166 -19.33 7.29 -27.33
CA ILE A 166 -20.38 6.47 -27.93
C ILE A 166 -21.74 7.16 -27.80
N ILE A 167 -22.08 7.69 -26.63
CA ILE A 167 -23.33 8.42 -26.40
C ILE A 167 -23.41 9.64 -27.31
N TYR A 168 -22.34 10.44 -27.36
CA TYR A 168 -22.26 11.63 -28.22
C TYR A 168 -22.52 11.27 -29.70
N LEU A 169 -21.78 10.29 -30.23
CA LEU A 169 -21.93 9.83 -31.61
C LEU A 169 -23.33 9.30 -31.90
N THR A 170 -23.94 8.57 -30.95
CA THR A 170 -25.29 8.02 -31.10
C THR A 170 -26.35 9.12 -31.13
N ILE A 171 -26.19 10.17 -30.33
CA ILE A 171 -27.10 11.33 -30.30
C ILE A 171 -26.94 12.16 -31.58
N THR A 172 -25.70 12.41 -32.02
CA THR A 172 -25.45 13.23 -33.22
C THR A 172 -25.79 12.49 -34.51
N SER A 173 -25.68 11.16 -34.55
CA SER A 173 -26.05 10.34 -35.71
C SER A 173 -27.57 10.21 -35.90
N LYS A 174 -28.39 10.56 -34.89
CA LYS A 174 -29.86 10.58 -34.97
C LYS A 174 -30.42 11.94 -35.41
N LYS A 175 -29.56 12.95 -35.61
CA LYS A 175 -29.87 14.24 -36.24
C LYS A 175 -29.43 14.21 -37.69
#